data_AF-A0A7J3VS20-F1
#
_entry.id   AF-A0A7J3VS20-F1
#
_cell.length_a   1.000
_cell.length_b   1.000
_cell.length_c   1.000
_cell.angle_alpha   90.00
_cell.angle_beta   90.00
_cell.angle_gamma   90.00
#
_symmetry.space_group_name_H-M   'P 1'
#
loop_
_entity.id
_entity.type
_entity.pdbx_description
1 polymer ?
#
loop_
_entity_poly.entity_id
_entity_poly.type
_entity_poly.pdbx_seq_one_letter_code
_entity_poly.pdbx_strand_id
1 'polypeptide(L)' 'MATSRGFRRKSRGYLLKPRGSRSGPTPDIYLREYSVGDRVYITINPSVQKGSPHRRYHGRVG' A
#
# COMPACT_ATOMS: atom_id res chain seq x y z
N MET A 1 -1.60 17.34 -20.60
CA MET A 1 -2.48 16.35 -19.91
C MET A 1 -1.73 15.03 -19.73
N ALA A 2 -2.11 14.18 -18.77
CA ALA A 2 -1.51 12.86 -18.57
C ALA A 2 -1.86 11.88 -19.69
N THR A 3 -0.86 11.32 -20.39
CA THR A 3 -1.08 10.36 -21.50
C THR A 3 -1.63 9.00 -21.05
N SER A 4 -1.18 8.48 -19.90
CA SER A 4 -1.67 7.20 -19.34
C SER A 4 -2.56 7.40 -18.11
N ARG A 5 -3.53 6.49 -17.89
CA ARG A 5 -4.46 6.51 -16.74
C ARG A 5 -4.42 5.22 -15.89
N GLY A 6 -3.34 4.47 -15.96
CA GLY A 6 -3.20 3.19 -15.27
C GLY A 6 -3.26 3.28 -13.73
N PHE A 7 -3.66 2.15 -13.13
CA PHE A 7 -3.86 1.98 -11.68
C PHE A 7 -2.62 2.38 -10.84
N ARG A 8 -1.42 2.07 -11.33
CA ARG A 8 -0.12 2.37 -10.67
C ARG A 8 0.67 3.51 -11.30
N ARG A 9 0.08 4.33 -12.17
CA ARG A 9 0.76 5.51 -12.70
C ARG A 9 1.29 6.47 -11.60
N LYS A 10 2.45 7.10 -11.84
CA LYS A 10 3.05 8.10 -10.93
C LYS A 10 3.20 7.60 -9.48
N SER A 11 3.39 6.29 -9.29
CA SER A 11 3.46 5.66 -7.97
C SER A 11 4.89 5.32 -7.51
N ARG A 12 5.88 5.60 -8.37
CA ARG A 12 7.27 5.17 -8.16
C ARG A 12 7.85 5.62 -6.82
N GLY A 13 7.50 6.81 -6.33
CA GLY A 13 8.03 7.35 -5.08
C GLY A 13 7.72 6.49 -3.85
N TYR A 14 6.46 6.08 -3.68
CA TYR A 14 6.03 5.34 -2.48
C TYR A 14 5.94 3.82 -2.69
N LEU A 15 5.96 3.32 -3.95
CA LEU A 15 6.05 1.89 -4.22
C LEU A 15 7.49 1.37 -4.34
N LEU A 16 8.49 2.25 -4.41
CA LEU A 16 9.89 1.83 -4.47
C LEU A 16 10.41 1.57 -3.05
N LYS A 17 10.75 0.32 -2.76
CA LYS A 17 11.54 -0.01 -1.57
C LYS A 17 13.03 0.23 -1.82
N PRO A 18 13.78 0.77 -0.82
CA PRO A 18 15.22 0.91 -0.92
C PRO A 18 15.91 -0.45 -1.11
N ARG A 19 17.15 -0.40 -1.60
CA ARG A 19 17.96 -1.62 -1.78
C ARG A 19 18.27 -2.19 -0.40
N GLY A 20 18.22 -3.52 -0.25
CA GLY A 20 18.41 -4.20 1.04
C GLY A 20 17.15 -4.35 1.90
N SER A 21 16.12 -3.51 1.72
CA SER A 21 14.86 -3.60 2.48
C SER A 21 13.76 -4.37 1.74
N ARG A 22 14.13 -5.17 0.73
CA ARG A 22 13.19 -5.93 -0.10
C ARG A 22 12.84 -7.25 0.57
N SER A 23 11.95 -7.18 1.55
CA SER A 23 11.38 -8.32 2.24
C SER A 23 9.86 -8.39 2.05
N GLY A 24 9.30 -9.55 2.36
CA GLY A 24 7.85 -9.73 2.51
C GLY A 24 7.28 -8.89 3.65
N PRO A 25 5.94 -8.84 3.79
CA PRO A 25 5.31 -8.29 4.99
C PRO A 25 5.77 -9.07 6.23
N THR A 26 5.90 -8.37 7.36
CA THR A 26 6.24 -9.02 8.63
C THR A 26 5.04 -9.85 9.13
N PRO A 27 5.29 -10.96 9.85
CA PRO A 27 4.23 -11.80 10.40
C PRO A 27 3.23 -11.04 11.27
N ASP A 28 3.69 -10.00 11.98
CA ASP A 28 2.89 -9.16 12.89
C ASP A 28 1.67 -8.54 12.20
N ILE A 29 1.76 -8.23 10.91
CA ILE A 29 0.66 -7.63 10.15
C ILE A 29 -0.54 -8.58 10.07
N TYR A 30 -0.29 -9.89 10.02
CA TYR A 30 -1.33 -10.91 9.90
C TYR A 30 -1.99 -11.25 11.23
N LEU A 31 -1.32 -10.98 12.35
CA LEU A 31 -1.82 -11.24 13.70
C LEU A 31 -2.64 -10.07 14.25
N ARG A 32 -2.72 -8.94 13.52
CA ARG A 32 -3.53 -7.79 13.93
C ARG A 32 -5.01 -8.03 13.61
N GLU A 33 -5.82 -8.01 14.65
CA GLU A 33 -7.28 -8.03 14.56
C GLU A 33 -7.82 -6.61 14.40
N TYR A 34 -8.90 -6.47 13.64
CA TYR A 34 -9.61 -5.21 13.43
C TYR A 34 -11.10 -5.42 13.68
N SER A 35 -11.74 -4.48 14.35
CA SER A 35 -13.18 -4.44 14.58
C SER A 35 -13.87 -3.42 13.69
N VAL A 36 -15.18 -3.58 13.52
CA VAL A 36 -15.98 -2.61 12.74
C VAL A 36 -15.99 -1.27 13.48
N GLY A 37 -15.58 -0.20 12.79
CA GLY A 37 -15.50 1.15 13.36
C GLY A 37 -14.09 1.60 13.73
N ASP A 38 -13.11 0.70 13.67
CA ASP A 38 -11.71 1.05 13.89
C ASP A 38 -11.18 1.94 12.75
N ARG A 39 -10.49 3.02 13.13
CA ARG A 39 -9.79 3.89 12.17
C ARG A 39 -8.44 3.27 11.80
N VAL A 40 -8.22 3.05 10.52
CA VAL A 40 -7.00 2.46 9.98
C VAL A 40 -6.29 3.40 9.02
N TYR A 41 -4.96 3.27 8.97
CA TYR A 41 -4.14 4.01 8.01
C TYR A 41 -3.84 3.14 6.79
N ILE A 42 -4.31 3.59 5.62
CA ILE A 42 -4.16 2.83 4.37
C ILE A 42 -2.77 3.06 3.78
N THR A 43 -1.89 2.09 4.00
CA THR A 43 -0.55 2.04 3.39
C THR A 43 -0.43 0.91 2.39
N ILE A 44 0.21 1.19 1.26
CA ILE A 44 0.45 0.18 0.22
C ILE A 44 1.81 -0.44 0.47
N ASN A 45 1.84 -1.75 0.73
CA ASN A 45 3.08 -2.51 0.75
C ASN A 45 3.38 -3.04 -0.66
N PRO A 46 4.43 -2.56 -1.36
CA PRO A 46 4.70 -2.97 -2.74
C PRO A 46 5.14 -4.43 -2.89
N SER A 47 5.51 -5.12 -1.79
CA SER A 47 5.81 -6.55 -1.82
C SER A 47 4.55 -7.42 -2.02
N VAL A 48 3.36 -6.89 -1.70
CA VAL A 48 2.08 -7.62 -1.83
C VAL A 48 1.28 -6.98 -2.95
N GLN A 49 1.09 -7.72 -4.05
CA GLN A 49 0.41 -7.19 -5.24
C GLN A 49 -1.11 -7.38 -5.17
N LYS A 50 -1.55 -8.52 -4.64
CA LYS A 50 -2.96 -8.90 -4.52
C LYS A 50 -3.64 -8.05 -3.43
N GLY A 51 -4.85 -7.56 -3.71
CA GLY A 51 -5.61 -6.74 -2.76
C GLY A 51 -5.08 -5.31 -2.57
N SER A 52 -4.10 -4.87 -3.38
CA SER A 52 -3.57 -3.51 -3.28
C SER A 52 -4.61 -2.46 -3.72
N PRO A 53 -4.85 -1.39 -2.93
CA PRO A 53 -5.81 -0.36 -3.29
C PRO A 53 -5.28 0.56 -4.38
N HIS A 54 -6.17 1.33 -5.01
CA HIS A 54 -5.76 2.37 -5.95
C HIS A 54 -4.94 3.45 -5.23
N ARG A 55 -3.96 4.05 -5.93
CA ARG A 55 -3.07 5.06 -5.32
C ARG A 55 -3.74 6.22 -4.60
N ARG A 56 -4.99 6.53 -4.98
CA ARG A 56 -5.78 7.62 -4.38
C ARG A 56 -5.97 7.43 -2.88
N TYR A 57 -5.98 6.18 -2.41
CA TYR A 57 -6.23 5.84 -1.01
C TYR A 57 -4.97 5.71 -0.19
N HIS A 58 -3.79 5.75 -0.82
CA HIS A 58 -2.53 5.72 -0.08
C HIS A 58 -2.42 6.94 0.83
N GLY A 59 -2.14 6.71 2.11
CA GLY A 59 -1.99 7.78 3.10
C GLY A 59 -3.31 8.31 3.67
N ARG A 60 -4.45 7.69 3.33
CA ARG A 60 -5.75 8.05 3.92
C ARG A 60 -5.95 7.30 5.24
N VAL A 61 -6.59 7.98 6.18
CA VAL A 61 -7.13 7.38 7.40
C VAL A 61 -8.64 7.26 7.21
N GLY A 62 -9.22 6.13 7.62
CA GLY A 62 -10.65 5.89 7.55
C GLY A 62 -11.05 4.67 8.34
#